data_AF-A0A1R2AKD4-F1
#
_entry.id   AF-A0A1R2AKD4-F1
#
_cell.length_a   1.000
_cell.length_b   1.000
_cell.length_c   1.000
_cell.angle_alpha   90.00
_cell.angle_beta   90.00
_cell.angle_gamma   90.00
#
_symmetry.space_group_name_H-M   'P 1'
#
loop_
_entity.id
_entity.type
_entity.pdbx_description
1 polymer ?
#
loop_
_entity_poly.entity_id
_entity_poly.type
_entity_poly.pdbx_seq_one_letter_code
_entity_poly.pdbx_strand_id
1 'polypeptide(L)'
;MDIYEGNAVDDLFKGYGTYKCANGSIYEGFWENSKKHGKITKYTKDGRVKELNYVNGVKEGPASITSKNGEIVQFIYRKGKKLDNVLLTTRNNDQCFGNISSYSSRSLKYPIKEINY
;
A
#
# COMPACT_ATOMS: atom_id res chain seq x y z
N MET A 1 14.53 2.29 18.42
CA MET A 1 15.50 2.84 17.45
C MET A 1 15.04 2.46 16.07
N ASP A 2 15.23 3.33 15.09
CA ASP A 2 15.00 3.01 13.67
C ASP A 2 16.26 2.37 13.09
N ILE A 3 16.09 1.35 12.26
CA ILE A 3 17.21 0.56 11.70
C ILE A 3 16.99 0.43 10.19
N TYR A 4 18.03 0.70 9.41
CA TYR A 4 18.05 0.43 7.98
C TYR A 4 19.03 -0.70 7.67
N GLU A 5 18.58 -1.66 6.87
CA GLU A 5 19.35 -2.80 6.37
C GLU A 5 19.31 -2.75 4.84
N GLY A 6 20.39 -2.28 4.22
CA GLY A 6 20.48 -2.16 2.77
C GLY A 6 21.71 -1.35 2.34
N ASN A 7 21.79 -1.08 1.04
CA ASN A 7 22.89 -0.27 0.53
C ASN A 7 22.70 1.22 0.87
N ALA A 8 23.81 1.88 1.20
CA ALA A 8 23.89 3.32 1.40
C ALA A 8 25.09 3.87 0.63
N VAL A 9 24.92 5.04 0.04
CA VAL A 9 25.96 5.78 -0.69
C VAL A 9 25.86 7.24 -0.25
N ASP A 10 26.99 7.84 0.15
CA ASP A 10 27.05 9.21 0.67
C ASP A 10 26.06 9.47 1.83
N ASP A 11 25.99 8.52 2.78
CA ASP A 11 25.03 8.53 3.89
C ASP A 11 23.54 8.50 3.49
N LEU A 12 23.24 8.23 2.21
CA LEU A 12 21.89 8.13 1.69
C LEU A 12 21.51 6.70 1.33
N PHE A 13 20.30 6.28 1.69
CA PHE A 13 19.79 4.95 1.33
C PHE A 13 19.61 4.87 -0.19
N LYS A 14 20.12 3.77 -0.78
CA LYS A 14 20.12 3.57 -2.22
C LYS A 14 19.92 2.09 -2.55
N GLY A 15 19.15 1.81 -3.61
CA GLY A 15 18.85 0.44 -4.02
C GLY A 15 17.83 -0.24 -3.11
N TYR A 16 17.78 -1.58 -3.14
CA TYR A 16 16.85 -2.34 -2.31
C TYR A 16 17.31 -2.37 -0.85
N GLY A 17 16.37 -2.18 0.08
CA GLY A 17 16.65 -2.22 1.51
C GLY A 17 15.40 -2.26 2.38
N THR A 18 15.62 -2.59 3.65
CA THR A 18 14.61 -2.76 4.67
C THR A 18 14.79 -1.71 5.78
N TYR A 19 13.78 -0.89 5.99
CA TYR A 19 13.72 0.11 7.06
C TYR A 19 12.75 -0.33 8.14
N LYS A 20 13.27 -0.63 9.33
CA LYS A 20 12.52 -0.99 10.53
C LYS A 20 12.33 0.26 11.39
N CYS A 21 11.09 0.67 11.59
CA CYS A 21 10.74 1.78 12.46
C CYS A 21 10.63 1.33 13.92
N ALA A 22 10.92 2.24 14.85
CA ALA A 22 10.76 2.03 16.29
C ALA A 22 9.30 1.73 16.69
N ASN A 23 8.33 2.15 15.88
CA ASN A 23 6.91 1.80 16.07
C ASN A 23 6.55 0.35 15.67
N GLY A 24 7.53 -0.43 15.20
CA GLY A 24 7.36 -1.82 14.76
C GLY A 24 6.85 -1.98 13.33
N SER A 25 6.69 -0.90 12.57
CA SER A 25 6.44 -1.00 11.12
C SER A 25 7.74 -1.30 10.39
N ILE A 26 7.66 -2.13 9.34
CA ILE A 26 8.79 -2.46 8.48
C ILE A 26 8.45 -2.01 7.06
N TYR A 27 9.38 -1.34 6.40
CA TYR A 27 9.29 -0.95 4.99
C TYR A 27 10.38 -1.68 4.22
N GLU A 28 10.01 -2.34 3.15
CA GLU A 28 10.90 -3.12 2.32
C GLU A 28 10.71 -2.70 0.87
N GLY A 29 11.79 -2.44 0.15
CA GLY A 29 11.74 -2.11 -1.28
C GLY A 29 12.89 -1.21 -1.70
N PHE A 30 12.71 -0.51 -2.82
CA PHE A 30 13.75 0.35 -3.38
C PHE A 30 13.79 1.76 -2.76
N TRP A 31 15.01 2.26 -2.61
CA TRP A 31 15.34 3.55 -2.07
C TRP A 31 16.24 4.31 -3.03
N GLU A 32 16.04 5.62 -3.11
CA GLU A 32 16.85 6.54 -3.90
C GLU A 32 16.99 7.84 -3.12
N ASN A 33 18.22 8.25 -2.83
CA ASN A 33 18.53 9.45 -2.05
C ASN A 33 17.76 9.50 -0.71
N SER A 34 17.74 8.39 0.02
CA SER A 34 16.97 8.21 1.28
C SER A 34 15.44 8.36 1.14
N LYS A 35 14.92 8.38 -0.08
CA LYS A 35 13.48 8.40 -0.36
C LYS A 35 13.02 7.05 -0.89
N LYS A 36 11.79 6.68 -0.55
CA LYS A 36 11.11 5.52 -1.13
C LYS A 36 10.97 5.70 -2.64
N HIS A 37 11.30 4.66 -3.40
CA HIS A 37 11.20 4.65 -4.85
C HIS A 37 10.65 3.31 -5.33
N GLY A 38 9.86 3.30 -6.40
CA GLY A 38 9.25 2.11 -6.96
C GLY A 38 8.31 1.43 -5.96
N LYS A 39 8.26 0.10 -6.01
CA LYS A 39 7.42 -0.71 -5.13
C LYS A 39 8.01 -0.80 -3.73
N ILE A 40 7.20 -0.46 -2.74
CA ILE A 40 7.49 -0.59 -1.31
C ILE A 40 6.41 -1.42 -0.64
N THR A 41 6.83 -2.47 0.06
CA THR A 41 5.98 -3.26 0.94
C THR A 41 6.12 -2.76 2.37
N LYS A 42 5.00 -2.41 3.00
CA LYS A 42 4.93 -2.01 4.41
C LYS A 42 4.24 -3.11 5.21
N TYR A 43 4.96 -3.66 6.17
CA TYR A 43 4.41 -4.54 7.19
C TYR A 43 4.06 -3.70 8.42
N THR A 44 2.83 -3.84 8.90
CA THR A 44 2.36 -3.14 10.10
C THR A 44 2.38 -4.10 11.30
N LYS A 45 2.58 -3.55 12.52
CA LYS A 45 2.52 -4.32 13.77
C LYS A 45 1.19 -5.07 13.94
N ASP A 46 0.11 -4.51 13.38
CA ASP A 46 -1.21 -5.14 13.37
C ASP A 46 -1.33 -6.33 12.40
N GLY A 47 -0.25 -6.74 11.73
CA GLY A 47 -0.22 -7.85 10.77
C GLY A 47 -0.88 -7.55 9.43
N ARG A 48 -1.16 -6.28 9.11
CA ARG A 48 -1.58 -5.87 7.76
C ARG A 48 -0.35 -5.61 6.89
N VAL A 49 -0.45 -5.98 5.63
CA VAL A 49 0.56 -5.70 4.61
C VAL A 49 0.03 -4.60 3.69
N LYS A 50 0.86 -3.65 3.29
CA LYS A 50 0.49 -2.63 2.31
C LYS A 50 1.54 -2.57 1.22
N GLU A 51 1.15 -2.68 -0.03
CA GLU A 51 2.06 -2.42 -1.16
C GLU A 51 1.74 -1.04 -1.72
N LEU A 52 2.78 -0.24 -1.90
CA LEU A 52 2.67 1.16 -2.31
C LEU A 52 3.74 1.43 -3.36
N ASN A 53 3.36 2.12 -4.43
CA ASN A 53 4.32 2.62 -5.40
C ASN A 53 4.70 4.07 -5.10
N TYR A 54 5.98 4.39 -5.27
CA TYR A 54 6.55 5.70 -5.02
C TYR A 54 7.37 6.19 -6.21
N VAL A 55 7.28 7.49 -6.51
CA VAL A 55 8.16 8.20 -7.43
C VAL A 55 8.72 9.39 -6.67
N ASN A 56 10.05 9.46 -6.52
CA ASN A 56 10.73 10.53 -5.78
C ASN A 56 10.20 10.75 -4.34
N GLY A 57 9.83 9.66 -3.64
CA GLY A 57 9.25 9.72 -2.30
C GLY A 57 7.77 10.05 -2.22
N VAL A 58 7.11 10.31 -3.36
CA VAL A 58 5.67 10.59 -3.43
C VAL A 58 4.91 9.34 -3.88
N LYS A 59 3.80 9.01 -3.23
CA LYS A 59 2.97 7.87 -3.65
C LYS A 59 2.39 8.12 -5.04
N GLU A 60 2.58 7.18 -5.96
CA GLU A 60 2.14 7.27 -7.35
C GLU A 60 1.84 5.87 -7.88
N GLY A 61 0.72 5.69 -8.57
CA GLY A 61 0.33 4.43 -9.18
C GLY A 61 -0.45 3.49 -8.24
N PRO A 62 -0.55 2.20 -8.61
CA PRO A 62 -1.33 1.21 -7.88
C PRO A 62 -0.84 0.98 -6.45
N ALA A 63 -1.75 0.63 -5.56
CA ALA A 63 -1.46 0.28 -4.19
C ALA A 63 -2.48 -0.73 -3.66
N SER A 64 -2.07 -1.54 -2.68
CA SER A 64 -2.89 -2.59 -2.07
C SER A 64 -2.75 -2.58 -0.54
N ILE A 65 -3.79 -3.05 0.14
CA ILE A 65 -3.74 -3.40 1.57
C ILE A 65 -4.28 -4.81 1.71
N THR A 66 -3.47 -5.69 2.30
CA THR A 66 -3.87 -7.03 2.68
C THR A 66 -4.13 -7.06 4.18
N SER A 67 -5.37 -7.38 4.54
CA SER A 67 -5.81 -7.60 5.92
C SER A 67 -5.34 -8.96 6.44
N LYS A 68 -5.37 -9.15 7.76
CA LYS A 68 -4.98 -10.43 8.41
C LYS A 68 -5.78 -11.64 7.94
N ASN A 69 -7.02 -11.43 7.52
CA ASN A 69 -7.93 -12.45 7.00
C ASN A 69 -7.74 -12.74 5.50
N GLY A 70 -6.75 -12.14 4.84
CA GLY A 70 -6.49 -12.32 3.42
C GLY A 70 -7.32 -11.44 2.49
N GLU A 71 -8.17 -10.56 3.01
CA GLU A 71 -8.88 -9.58 2.17
C GLU A 71 -7.87 -8.57 1.61
N ILE A 72 -7.86 -8.43 0.29
CA ILE A 72 -7.03 -7.47 -0.43
C ILE A 72 -7.91 -6.32 -0.90
N VAL A 73 -7.49 -5.10 -0.60
CA VAL A 73 -8.14 -3.87 -1.05
C VAL A 73 -7.15 -3.08 -1.90
N GLN A 74 -7.46 -2.86 -3.18
CA GLN A 74 -6.63 -2.07 -4.09
C GLN A 74 -7.18 -0.66 -4.34
N PHE A 75 -6.28 0.28 -4.59
CA PHE A 75 -6.58 1.68 -4.92
C PHE A 75 -5.42 2.27 -5.73
N ILE A 76 -5.59 3.48 -6.26
CA ILE A 76 -4.56 4.18 -7.03
C ILE A 76 -4.20 5.49 -6.33
N TYR A 77 -2.91 5.81 -6.27
CA TYR A 77 -2.42 7.15 -5.92
C TYR A 77 -2.05 7.93 -7.18
N ARG A 78 -2.31 9.24 -7.17
CA ARG A 78 -1.78 10.18 -8.16
C ARG A 78 -1.28 11.42 -7.43
N LYS A 79 -0.01 11.79 -7.62
CA LYS A 79 0.66 12.91 -6.97
C LYS A 79 0.44 12.93 -5.46
N GLY A 80 0.55 11.75 -4.82
CA GLY A 80 0.38 11.58 -3.39
C GLY A 80 -1.07 11.52 -2.88
N LYS A 81 -2.07 11.78 -3.74
CA LYS A 81 -3.51 11.72 -3.38
C LYS A 81 -4.09 10.37 -3.77
N LYS A 82 -4.79 9.72 -2.83
CA LYS A 82 -5.56 8.51 -3.10
C LYS A 82 -6.75 8.89 -3.99
N LEU A 83 -6.98 8.16 -5.07
CA LEU A 83 -8.12 8.36 -5.94
C LEU A 83 -9.33 7.58 -5.41
N ASP A 84 -10.52 8.19 -5.48
CA ASP A 84 -11.76 7.63 -4.93
C ASP A 84 -12.39 6.55 -5.81
N ASN A 85 -12.00 6.43 -7.07
CA ASN A 85 -12.75 5.65 -8.07
C ASN A 85 -12.35 4.18 -8.21
N VAL A 86 -11.52 3.64 -7.30
CA VAL A 86 -11.00 2.28 -7.44
C VAL A 86 -10.99 1.57 -6.09
N LEU A 87 -11.88 0.58 -5.96
CA LEU A 87 -11.82 -0.47 -4.96
C LEU A 87 -11.95 -1.81 -5.68
N LEU A 88 -10.87 -2.58 -5.74
CA LEU A 88 -10.92 -4.02 -6.01
C LEU A 88 -10.80 -4.71 -4.67
N THR A 89 -11.88 -5.37 -4.22
CA THR A 89 -11.81 -6.24 -3.04
C THR A 89 -11.76 -7.68 -3.53
N THR A 90 -10.69 -8.40 -3.19
CA THR A 90 -10.58 -9.83 -3.49
C THR A 90 -10.78 -10.61 -2.20
N ARG A 91 -11.88 -11.37 -2.11
CA ARG A 91 -12.00 -12.47 -1.17
C ARG A 91 -12.06 -13.74 -2.02
N ASN A 92 -11.01 -14.55 -2.02
CA ASN A 92 -10.96 -15.81 -2.76
C ASN A 92 -11.20 -15.68 -4.28
N ASN A 93 -10.42 -14.86 -5.00
CA ASN A 93 -10.55 -14.58 -6.45
C ASN A 93 -11.81 -13.83 -6.93
N ASP A 94 -12.81 -13.57 -6.09
CA ASP A 94 -13.94 -12.74 -6.49
C ASP A 94 -13.53 -11.26 -6.53
N GLN A 95 -13.60 -10.63 -7.72
CA GLN A 95 -13.29 -9.21 -7.91
C GLN A 95 -14.56 -8.37 -7.76
N CYS A 96 -14.61 -7.52 -6.74
CA CYS A 96 -15.68 -6.53 -6.58
C CYS A 96 -15.17 -5.14 -6.89
N PHE A 97 -15.84 -4.41 -7.79
CA PHE A 97 -15.52 -3.02 -8.15
C PHE A 97 -16.43 -2.05 -7.37
N GLY A 98 -15.87 -1.02 -6.75
CA GLY A 98 -16.65 0.03 -6.06
C GLY A 98 -15.93 1.38 -5.98
N ASN A 99 -16.70 2.47 -5.81
CA ASN A 99 -16.16 3.81 -5.54
C ASN A 99 -16.00 4.03 -4.03
N ILE A 100 -14.87 4.59 -3.57
CA ILE A 100 -14.61 4.92 -2.16
C ILE A 100 -15.64 5.87 -1.55
N SER A 101 -16.15 6.81 -2.34
CA SER A 101 -17.13 7.81 -1.89
C SER A 101 -18.49 7.18 -1.51
N SER A 102 -18.79 5.96 -1.95
CA SER A 102 -19.99 5.23 -1.49
C SER A 102 -19.78 4.43 -0.20
N TYR A 103 -18.54 4.36 0.34
CA TYR A 103 -18.23 3.66 1.59
C TYR A 103 -18.10 4.64 2.76
N SER A 104 -19.16 5.42 3.07
CA SER A 104 -19.20 6.19 4.31
C SER A 104 -19.50 5.29 5.52
N SER A 105 -18.49 5.07 6.35
CA SER A 105 -18.59 4.94 7.82
C SER A 105 -19.76 4.13 8.43
N ARG A 106 -20.15 2.95 7.94
CA ARG A 106 -20.80 1.91 8.80
C ARG A 106 -21.05 0.52 8.20
N SER A 107 -20.77 0.27 6.93
CA SER A 107 -21.32 -0.93 6.28
C SER A 107 -20.26 -1.95 5.90
N LEU A 108 -19.72 -2.66 6.89
CA LEU A 108 -19.29 -4.05 6.69
C LEU A 108 -20.53 -4.95 6.79
N LYS A 109 -21.41 -4.89 5.79
CA LYS A 109 -22.49 -5.87 5.55
C LYS A 109 -22.77 -5.85 4.05
N TYR A 110 -22.21 -6.82 3.33
CA TYR A 110 -22.52 -7.18 1.94
C TYR A 110 -24.04 -7.05 1.65
N PRO A 111 -24.47 -6.62 0.45
CA PRO A 111 -24.29 -7.40 -0.78
C PRO A 111 -23.79 -6.59 -2.00
N ILE A 112 -23.10 -7.31 -2.89
CA ILE A 112 -22.71 -6.85 -4.23
C ILE A 112 -23.92 -7.00 -5.14
N LYS A 113 -24.22 -5.98 -5.96
CA LYS A 113 -25.09 -6.12 -7.14
C LYS A 113 -24.27 -5.75 -8.37
N GLU A 114 -24.21 -6.70 -9.29
CA GLU A 114 -23.61 -6.62 -10.63
C GLU A 114 -24.06 -5.38 -11.39
N ILE A 115 -23.16 -4.80 -12.19
CA ILE A 115 -23.54 -4.20 -13.47
C ILE A 115 -22.48 -4.56 -14.51
N ASN A 116 -22.91 -5.38 -15.47
CA ASN A 116 -22.27 -5.59 -16.77
C ASN A 116 -22.25 -4.28 -17.56
N TYR A 117 -21.14 -3.96 -18.23
CA TYR A 117 -21.11 -3.41 -19.60
C TYR A 117 -19.72 -3.64 -20.22
#